data_AF-A0A0Q3VHD9-F1
#
_entry.id   AF-A0A0Q3VHD9-F1
#
_cell.length_a   1.000
_cell.length_b   1.000
_cell.length_c   1.000
_cell.angle_alpha   90.00
_cell.angle_beta   90.00
_cell.angle_gamma   90.00
#
_symmetry.space_group_name_H-M   'P 1'
#
loop_
_entity.id
_entity.type
_entity.pdbx_description
1 polymer ?
#
loop_
_entity_poly.entity_id
_entity_poly.type
_entity_poly.pdbx_seq_one_letter_code
_entity_poly.pdbx_strand_id
1 'polypeptide(L)'
;MNYIWGLLGIATIFAIALLLSSNRKAINIRTILAGLAIQVGFAVIVLKWEYGKKALEKFTNVVNEVVGYANEGINFLFGGLFAEGTNIGTIFAFQVLPIVGMKLYKLAGISDRN
;
A
#
# COMPACT_ATOMS: atom_id res chain seq x y z
N MET A 1 -14.67 -23.61 3.37
CA MET A 1 -14.81 -22.81 4.61
C MET A 1 -14.19 -21.41 4.51
N ASN A 2 -13.04 -21.20 3.87
CA ASN A 2 -12.41 -19.86 3.80
C ASN A 2 -13.17 -18.82 2.94
N TYR A 3 -13.85 -19.24 1.87
CA TYR A 3 -14.62 -18.32 1.01
C TYR A 3 -15.82 -17.69 1.72
N ILE A 4 -16.42 -18.41 2.67
CA ILE A 4 -17.57 -17.93 3.46
C ILE A 4 -17.13 -16.76 4.34
N TRP A 5 -15.97 -16.86 4.99
CA TRP A 5 -15.38 -15.77 5.76
C TRP A 5 -15.10 -14.52 4.91
N GLY A 6 -14.60 -14.71 3.68
CA GLY A 6 -14.39 -13.61 2.74
C GLY A 6 -15.68 -12.90 2.35
N LEU A 7 -16.74 -13.65 2.02
CA LEU A 7 -18.06 -13.10 1.73
C LEU A 7 -18.67 -12.38 2.93
N LEU A 8 -18.50 -12.94 4.13
CA LEU A 8 -19.01 -12.37 5.37
C LEU A 8 -18.32 -11.03 5.67
N GLY A 9 -17.00 -10.94 5.46
CA GLY A 9 -16.25 -9.68 5.58
C GLY A 9 -16.75 -8.59 4.63
N ILE A 10 -17.01 -8.92 3.36
CA ILE A 10 -17.57 -7.96 2.39
C ILE A 10 -18.95 -7.47 2.86
N ALA A 11 -19.82 -8.39 3.30
CA ALA A 11 -21.15 -8.04 3.82
C ALA A 11 -21.06 -7.14 5.07
N THR A 12 -20.12 -7.41 5.98
CA THR A 12 -19.89 -6.59 7.18
C THR A 12 -19.46 -5.17 6.82
N ILE A 13 -18.55 -4.99 5.86
CA ILE A 13 -18.13 -3.66 5.41
C ILE A 13 -19.31 -2.87 4.84
N PHE A 14 -20.15 -3.51 4.02
CA PHE A 14 -21.38 -2.88 3.52
C PHE A 14 -22.37 -2.55 4.63
N ALA A 15 -22.54 -3.43 5.62
CA ALA A 15 -23.41 -3.17 6.77
C ALA A 15 -22.93 -1.95 7.57
N ILE A 16 -21.62 -1.86 7.84
CA ILE A 16 -21.01 -0.70 8.52
C ILE A 16 -21.20 0.57 7.69
N ALA A 17 -20.94 0.51 6.37
CA ALA A 17 -21.14 1.66 5.48
C ALA A 17 -22.60 2.14 5.47
N LEU A 18 -23.57 1.22 5.51
CA LEU A 18 -25.00 1.56 5.62
C LEU A 18 -25.35 2.16 6.99
N LEU A 19 -24.74 1.67 8.07
CA LEU A 19 -24.97 2.18 9.42
C LEU A 19 -24.45 3.61 9.59
N LEU A 20 -23.25 3.90 9.08
CA LEU A 20 -22.63 5.24 9.14
C LEU A 20 -23.10 6.19 8.02
N SER A 21 -23.87 5.72 7.05
CA SER A 21 -24.33 6.56 5.94
C SER A 21 -25.38 7.59 6.40
N SER A 22 -25.04 8.88 6.27
CA SER A 22 -25.92 10.01 6.58
C SER A 22 -27.17 10.09 5.71
N ASN A 23 -27.15 9.55 4.48
CA ASN A 23 -28.33 9.56 3.60
C ASN A 23 -28.48 8.22 2.87
N ARG A 24 -29.11 7.25 3.54
CA ARG A 24 -29.28 5.86 3.05
C ARG A 24 -30.06 5.76 1.73
N LYS A 25 -30.90 6.76 1.39
CA LYS A 25 -31.68 6.80 0.15
C LYS A 25 -30.91 7.37 -1.04
N ALA A 26 -29.85 8.14 -0.81
CA ALA A 26 -28.99 8.67 -1.87
C ALA A 26 -27.92 7.65 -2.34
N ILE A 27 -27.86 6.48 -1.69
CA ILE A 27 -26.88 5.44 -2.02
C ILE A 27 -27.21 4.85 -3.40
N ASN A 28 -26.36 5.14 -4.38
CA ASN A 28 -26.53 4.62 -5.73
C ASN A 28 -25.93 3.21 -5.83
N ILE A 29 -26.79 2.20 -5.80
CA ILE A 29 -26.40 0.77 -5.86
C ILE A 29 -25.59 0.47 -7.13
N ARG A 30 -25.86 1.19 -8.23
CA ARG A 30 -25.10 1.05 -9.49
C ARG A 30 -23.63 1.40 -9.31
N THR A 31 -23.32 2.45 -8.55
CA THR A 31 -21.94 2.87 -8.27
C THR A 31 -21.23 1.87 -7.37
N ILE A 32 -21.93 1.37 -6.34
CA ILE A 32 -21.39 0.35 -5.44
C ILE A 32 -21.07 -0.95 -6.18
N LEU A 33 -22.02 -1.46 -6.97
CA LEU A 33 -21.82 -2.70 -7.72
C LEU A 33 -20.78 -2.52 -8.83
N ALA A 34 -20.73 -1.36 -9.50
CA ALA A 34 -19.68 -1.07 -10.47
C ALA A 34 -18.30 -1.06 -9.81
N GLY A 35 -18.15 -0.41 -8.66
CA GLY A 35 -16.91 -0.41 -7.89
C GLY A 35 -16.49 -1.82 -7.46
N LEU A 36 -17.42 -2.61 -6.95
CA LEU A 36 -17.16 -3.99 -6.53
C LEU A 36 -16.79 -4.89 -7.72
N ALA A 37 -17.48 -4.74 -8.86
CA ALA A 37 -17.16 -5.46 -10.08
C ALA A 37 -15.76 -5.13 -10.59
N ILE A 38 -15.37 -3.84 -10.56
CA ILE A 38 -14.02 -3.42 -10.93
C ILE A 38 -12.99 -3.98 -9.96
N GLN A 39 -13.23 -3.93 -8.64
CA GLN A 39 -12.31 -4.47 -7.64
C GLN A 39 -12.08 -5.97 -7.81
N VAL A 40 -13.16 -6.76 -7.92
CA VAL A 40 -13.07 -8.21 -8.11
C VAL A 40 -12.47 -8.53 -9.48
N GLY A 41 -12.86 -7.80 -10.53
CA GLY A 41 -12.32 -7.96 -11.88
C GLY A 41 -10.81 -7.71 -11.92
N PHE A 42 -10.36 -6.61 -11.32
CA PHE A 42 -8.94 -6.30 -11.21
C PHE A 42 -8.18 -7.38 -10.41
N ALA A 43 -8.73 -7.83 -9.28
CA ALA A 43 -8.11 -8.89 -8.48
C ALA A 43 -7.98 -10.19 -9.28
N VAL A 44 -8.98 -10.57 -10.08
CA VAL A 44 -8.91 -11.77 -10.93
C VAL A 44 -7.89 -11.58 -12.06
N ILE A 45 -7.89 -10.43 -12.73
CA ILE A 45 -6.92 -10.14 -13.79
C ILE A 45 -5.51 -10.23 -13.25
N VAL A 46 -5.23 -9.63 -12.09
CA VAL A 46 -3.86 -9.53 -11.59
C VAL A 46 -3.41 -10.77 -10.80
N LEU A 47 -4.31 -11.46 -10.07
CA LEU A 47 -3.97 -12.58 -9.19
C LEU A 47 -4.31 -13.97 -9.75
N LYS A 48 -5.21 -14.07 -10.72
CA LYS A 48 -5.61 -15.37 -11.33
C LYS A 48 -5.07 -15.52 -12.74
N TRP A 49 -5.05 -14.45 -13.55
CA TRP A 49 -4.57 -14.52 -14.92
C TRP A 49 -3.03 -14.47 -14.99
N GLU A 50 -2.42 -15.42 -15.70
CA GLU A 50 -0.97 -15.52 -15.86
C GLU A 50 -0.31 -14.27 -16.46
N TYR A 51 -0.90 -13.67 -17.50
CA TYR A 51 -0.37 -12.42 -18.07
C TYR A 51 -0.48 -11.25 -17.09
N GLY A 52 -1.56 -11.18 -16.31
CA GLY A 52 -1.73 -10.13 -15.30
C GLY A 52 -0.75 -10.28 -14.14
N LYS A 53 -0.44 -11.51 -13.73
CA LYS A 53 0.63 -11.79 -12.75
C LYS A 53 1.99 -11.33 -13.27
N LYS A 54 2.37 -11.72 -14.49
CA LYS A 54 3.65 -11.31 -15.10
C LYS A 54 3.75 -9.78 -15.23
N ALA A 55 2.65 -9.11 -15.57
CA ALA A 55 2.61 -7.65 -15.62
C ALA A 55 2.80 -7.01 -14.23
N LEU A 56 2.13 -7.54 -13.20
CA LEU A 56 2.31 -7.07 -11.82
C LEU A 56 3.74 -7.34 -11.32
N GLU A 57 4.29 -8.53 -11.57
CA GLU A 57 5.68 -8.87 -11.19
C GLU A 57 6.68 -7.92 -11.84
N LYS A 58 6.51 -7.60 -13.13
CA LYS A 58 7.35 -6.60 -13.80
C LYS A 58 7.25 -5.23 -13.12
N PHE A 59 6.05 -4.79 -12.75
CA PHE A 59 5.85 -3.54 -12.02
C PHE A 59 6.51 -3.59 -10.63
N THR A 60 6.34 -4.68 -9.90
CA THR A 60 6.98 -4.91 -8.60
C THR A 60 8.50 -4.86 -8.71
N ASN A 61 9.09 -5.45 -9.75
CA ASN A 61 10.54 -5.40 -9.97
C ASN A 61 11.03 -3.97 -10.20
N VAL A 62 10.31 -3.16 -10.98
CA VAL A 62 10.64 -1.73 -11.16
C VAL A 62 10.60 -0.98 -9.82
N VAL A 63 9.56 -1.22 -9.00
CA VAL A 63 9.48 -0.60 -7.66
C VAL A 63 10.64 -1.07 -6.79
N ASN A 64 11.01 -2.35 -6.85
CA ASN A 64 12.13 -2.91 -6.10
C ASN A 64 13.47 -2.27 -6.53
N GLU A 65 13.68 -1.99 -7.81
CA GLU A 65 14.86 -1.26 -8.28
C GLU A 65 14.92 0.15 -7.69
N VAL A 66 13.79 0.88 -7.65
CA VAL A 66 13.72 2.21 -7.00
C VAL A 66 14.04 2.12 -5.51
N VAL A 67 13.51 1.11 -4.82
CA VAL A 67 13.86 0.84 -3.42
C VAL A 67 15.35 0.50 -3.28
N GLY A 68 15.93 -0.21 -4.23
CA GLY A 68 17.36 -0.49 -4.32
C GLY A 68 18.20 0.80 -4.34
N TYR A 69 17.88 1.74 -5.23
CA TYR A 69 18.56 3.05 -5.27
C TYR A 69 18.39 3.85 -3.97
N ALA A 70 17.21 3.77 -3.33
CA ALA A 70 16.99 4.40 -2.03
C ALA A 70 17.90 3.79 -0.94
N ASN A 71 18.05 2.46 -0.93
CA ASN A 71 18.96 1.78 0.00
C ASN A 71 20.43 2.13 -0.24
N GLU A 72 20.86 2.27 -1.50
CA GLU A 72 22.21 2.76 -1.83
C GLU A 72 22.44 4.18 -1.30
N GLY A 73 21.45 5.07 -1.42
CA GLY A 73 21.52 6.42 -0.84
C GLY A 73 21.61 6.41 0.68
N ILE A 74 20.86 5.53 1.35
CA ILE A 74 20.95 5.34 2.82
C ILE A 74 22.34 4.82 3.20
N ASN A 75 22.88 3.84 2.48
CA ASN A 75 24.21 3.32 2.71
C ASN A 75 25.31 4.37 2.45
N PHE A 76 25.13 5.26 1.48
CA PHE A 76 26.05 6.39 1.27
C PHE A 76 26.06 7.35 2.46
N LEU A 77 24.89 7.68 3.01
CA LEU A 77 24.76 8.63 4.12
C LEU A 77 25.13 8.02 5.49
N PHE A 78 24.88 6.73 5.68
CA PHE A 78 24.94 6.08 7.00
C PHE A 78 25.75 4.77 7.03
N GLY A 79 26.33 4.32 5.92
CA GLY A 79 27.01 3.02 5.80
C GLY A 79 28.15 2.78 6.80
N GLY A 80 28.84 3.85 7.23
CA GLY A 80 29.87 3.78 8.26
C GLY A 80 29.36 3.57 9.69
N LEU A 81 28.06 3.78 9.95
CA LEU A 81 27.42 3.52 11.25
C LEU A 81 26.96 2.06 11.38
N PHE A 82 26.89 1.32 10.27
CA PHE A 82 26.45 -0.08 10.21
C PHE A 82 27.62 -1.08 10.15
N ALA A 83 28.86 -0.62 10.35
CA ALA A 83 30.04 -1.49 10.33
C ALA A 83 30.04 -2.47 11.52
N GLU A 84 30.44 -3.70 11.20
CA GLU A 84 30.42 -4.92 12.00
C GLU A 84 30.84 -4.70 13.47
N GLY A 85 29.94 -5.01 14.41
CA GLY A 85 30.28 -5.05 15.83
C GLY A 85 29.15 -4.70 16.80
N THR A 86 28.09 -4.03 16.33
CA THR A 86 26.90 -3.81 17.15
C THR A 86 25.78 -4.70 16.64
N ASN A 87 25.18 -5.50 17.53
CA ASN A 87 24.02 -6.37 17.29
C ASN A 87 22.74 -5.58 16.99
N ILE A 88 22.85 -4.48 16.24
CA ILE A 88 21.76 -3.62 15.85
C ILE A 88 21.44 -3.98 14.40
N GLY A 89 20.73 -5.09 14.23
CA GLY A 89 20.09 -5.42 12.97
C GLY A 89 19.30 -4.22 12.45
N THR A 90 19.40 -3.98 11.14
CA THR A 90 18.57 -3.11 10.32
C THR A 90 17.72 -2.12 11.12
N ILE A 91 18.29 -0.99 11.52
CA ILE A 91 17.58 0.00 12.33
C ILE A 91 16.40 0.52 11.50
N PHE A 92 15.19 0.09 11.86
CA PHE A 92 13.94 0.41 11.18
C PHE A 92 13.79 1.91 10.89
N ALA A 93 14.26 2.75 11.80
CA ALA A 93 14.24 4.21 11.65
C ALA A 93 14.96 4.70 10.39
N PHE A 94 16.13 4.15 10.04
CA PHE A 94 16.91 4.65 8.90
C PHE A 94 16.48 4.06 7.57
N GLN A 95 15.82 2.90 7.56
CA GLN A 95 15.32 2.30 6.31
C GLN A 95 13.90 2.73 5.96
N VAL A 96 13.03 2.94 6.96
CA VAL A 96 11.60 3.21 6.75
C VAL A 96 11.25 4.69 6.89
N LEU A 97 11.92 5.45 7.77
CA LEU A 97 11.62 6.88 7.93
C LEU A 97 12.00 7.74 6.73
N PRO A 98 13.07 7.48 5.93
CA PRO A 98 13.30 8.29 4.73
C PRO A 98 12.18 8.14 3.71
N ILE A 99 11.65 6.92 3.55
CA ILE A 99 10.58 6.61 2.59
C ILE A 99 9.24 7.21 3.07
N VAL A 100 8.90 7.06 4.34
CA VAL A 100 7.62 7.52 4.90
C VAL A 100 7.68 9.01 5.32
N GLY A 101 8.79 9.42 5.91
CA GLY A 101 9.06 10.77 6.39
C GLY A 101 9.09 11.81 5.29
N MET A 102 9.54 11.46 4.07
CA MET A 102 9.44 12.36 2.90
C MET A 102 7.97 12.67 2.54
N LYS A 103 7.04 11.73 2.73
CA LYS A 103 5.60 11.99 2.54
C LYS A 103 5.05 12.83 3.70
N LEU A 104 5.49 12.56 4.93
CA LEU A 104 5.05 13.29 6.13
C LEU A 104 5.55 14.74 6.19
N TYR A 105 6.79 15.04 5.79
CA TYR A 105 7.28 16.43 5.76
C TYR A 105 6.46 17.30 4.79
N LYS A 106 6.05 16.70 3.65
CA LYS A 106 5.24 17.37 2.63
C LYS A 106 3.79 17.54 3.05
N LEU A 107 3.25 16.66 3.90
CA LEU A 107 1.90 16.75 4.48
C LEU A 107 1.85 17.64 5.74
N ALA A 108 2.95 17.78 6.46
CA ALA A 108 3.06 18.62 7.65
C ALA A 108 3.18 20.13 7.33
N GLY A 109 3.19 20.53 6.05
CA GLY A 109 3.24 21.94 5.67
C GLY A 109 4.54 22.66 6.04
N ILE A 110 5.61 21.93 6.38
CA ILE A 110 6.89 22.50 6.81
C ILE A 110 7.74 22.97 5.59
N SER A 111 7.28 22.70 4.36
CA SER A 111 7.96 23.10 3.13
C SER A 111 7.71 24.56 2.69
N ASP A 112 6.95 25.35 3.45
CA ASP A 112 6.57 26.73 3.10
C ASP A 112 6.99 27.75 4.18
N ARG A 113 8.16 27.51 4.80
CA ARG A 113 8.86 28.51 5.62
C ARG A 113 10.29 28.71 5.13
N ASN A 114 10.41 29.22 3.91
CA ASN A 114 11.47 30.14 3.49
C ASN A 114 11.11 30.78 2.15
#